data_AF-A0A9X2SQ55-F1
#
_entry.id   AF-A0A9X2SQ55-F1
#
_cell.length_a   1.000
_cell.length_b   1.000
_cell.length_c   1.000
_cell.angle_alpha   90.00
_cell.angle_beta   90.00
_cell.angle_gamma   90.00
#
_symmetry.space_group_name_H-M   'P 1'
#
loop_
_entity.id
_entity.type
_entity.pdbx_description
1 polymer ?
#
loop_
_entity_poly.entity_id
_entity_poly.type
_entity_poly.pdbx_seq_one_letter_code
_entity_poly.pdbx_strand_id
1 'polypeptide(L)'
;MKRDFLAGVLLVNTIPHLIMGVAGKRCLTPLGGENSSPRLNLVWAGTNFLGAAVAFSSGMWREATQAEAGERLAVVQSGMFAMTLFGFVYESTAGRRKRRPPHRTG
;
A
#
# COMPACT_ATOMS: atom_id res chain seq x y z
N MET A 1 -13.87 10.85 -6.33
CA MET A 1 -13.30 11.23 -5.03
C MET A 1 -12.92 10.02 -4.16
N LYS A 2 -13.84 9.36 -3.42
CA LYS A 2 -13.47 8.23 -2.54
C LYS A 2 -12.75 7.10 -3.26
N ARG A 3 -13.23 6.72 -4.46
CA ARG A 3 -12.62 5.68 -5.28
C ARG A 3 -11.21 6.06 -5.76
N ASP A 4 -11.00 7.31 -6.14
CA ASP A 4 -9.71 7.81 -6.63
C ASP A 4 -8.66 7.85 -5.50
N PHE A 5 -9.08 8.27 -4.31
CA PHE A 5 -8.24 8.21 -3.10
C PHE A 5 -7.81 6.78 -2.78
N LEU A 6 -8.78 5.84 -2.75
CA LEU A 6 -8.49 4.42 -2.49
C LEU A 6 -7.61 3.82 -3.58
N ALA A 7 -7.80 4.19 -4.85
CA ALA A 7 -6.93 3.75 -5.94
C ALA A 7 -5.48 4.18 -5.71
N GLY A 8 -5.25 5.42 -5.24
CA GLY A 8 -3.92 5.90 -4.85
C GLY A 8 -3.31 5.13 -3.68
N VAL A 9 -4.10 4.85 -2.65
CA VAL A 9 -3.69 4.01 -1.50
C VAL A 9 -3.24 2.62 -1.97
N LEU A 10 -4.08 1.93 -2.74
CA LEU A 10 -3.79 0.59 -3.24
C LEU A 10 -2.55 0.60 -4.15
N LEU A 11 -2.46 1.56 -5.07
CA LEU A 11 -1.34 1.65 -6.00
C LEU A 11 0.00 1.74 -5.26
N VAL A 12 0.13 2.67 -4.30
CA VAL A 12 1.40 2.81 -3.57
C VAL A 12 1.67 1.66 -2.60
N ASN A 13 0.62 1.05 -2.04
CA ASN A 13 0.74 -0.11 -1.17
C ASN A 13 1.32 -1.34 -1.92
N THR A 14 1.19 -1.39 -3.24
CA THR A 14 1.79 -2.45 -4.07
C THR A 14 3.32 -2.52 -3.90
N ILE A 15 3.99 -1.36 -3.80
CA ILE A 15 5.45 -1.24 -3.84
C ILE A 15 6.16 -1.99 -2.70
N PRO A 16 5.89 -1.70 -1.41
CA PRO A 16 6.59 -2.38 -0.31
C PRO A 16 6.31 -3.89 -0.30
N HIS A 17 5.08 -4.31 -0.62
CA HIS A 17 4.71 -5.72 -0.66
C HIS A 17 5.39 -6.47 -1.81
N LEU A 18 5.51 -5.84 -2.97
CA LEU A 18 6.27 -6.40 -4.09
C LEU A 18 7.74 -6.55 -3.75
N ILE A 19 8.38 -5.50 -3.22
CA ILE A 19 9.79 -5.52 -2.80
C ILE A 19 10.03 -6.65 -1.81
N MET A 20 9.25 -6.72 -0.74
CA MET A 20 9.43 -7.71 0.32
C MET A 20 9.11 -9.13 -0.16
N GLY A 21 8.09 -9.30 -0.99
CA GLY A 21 7.74 -10.58 -1.60
C GLY A 21 8.84 -11.12 -2.51
N VAL A 22 9.37 -10.30 -3.43
CA VAL A 22 10.47 -10.66 -4.33
C VAL A 22 11.76 -10.95 -3.55
N ALA A 23 12.05 -10.16 -2.52
CA ALA A 23 13.21 -10.36 -1.66
C ALA A 23 13.11 -11.58 -0.71
N GLY A 24 12.00 -12.34 -0.74
CA GLY A 24 11.80 -13.48 0.14
C GLY A 24 11.63 -13.10 1.62
N LYS A 25 11.18 -11.87 1.90
CA LYS A 25 11.01 -11.32 3.26
C LYS A 25 9.53 -11.19 3.64
N ARG A 26 9.29 -11.08 4.94
CA ARG A 26 7.95 -10.90 5.52
C ARG A 26 7.61 -9.41 5.63
N CYS A 27 6.34 -9.09 5.48
CA CYS A 27 5.82 -7.72 5.57
C CYS A 27 4.38 -7.79 6.08
N LEU A 28 3.90 -6.79 6.81
CA LEU A 28 2.56 -6.82 7.38
C LEU A 28 1.49 -6.85 6.28
N THR A 29 0.72 -7.94 6.16
CA THR A 29 -0.48 -7.96 5.29
C THR A 29 -1.74 -8.17 6.12
N PRO A 30 -2.92 -7.72 5.66
CA PRO A 30 -4.18 -8.02 6.35
C PRO A 30 -4.48 -9.53 6.44
N LEU A 31 -3.97 -10.31 5.48
CA LEU A 31 -4.22 -11.75 5.37
C LEU A 31 -3.31 -12.60 6.27
N GLY A 32 -2.08 -12.14 6.54
CA GLY A 32 -1.07 -12.90 7.28
C GLY A 32 -0.50 -12.20 8.51
N GLY A 33 -0.97 -10.99 8.82
CA GLY A 33 -0.42 -10.15 9.89
C GLY A 33 1.09 -9.94 9.73
N GLU A 34 1.79 -9.74 10.85
CA GLU A 34 3.25 -9.53 10.88
C GLU A 34 4.06 -10.75 10.40
N ASN A 35 3.42 -11.93 10.35
CA ASN A 35 4.02 -13.19 9.93
C ASN A 35 3.75 -13.55 8.46
N SER A 36 3.16 -12.64 7.68
CA SER A 36 2.84 -12.86 6.27
C SER A 36 4.05 -13.38 5.49
N SER A 37 3.85 -14.49 4.78
CA SER A 37 4.89 -15.11 3.98
C SER A 37 5.23 -14.27 2.74
N PRO A 38 6.41 -14.47 2.12
CA PRO A 38 6.76 -13.76 0.88
C PRO A 38 5.74 -13.97 -0.24
N ARG A 39 5.16 -15.18 -0.35
CA ARG A 39 4.11 -15.48 -1.33
C ARG A 39 2.83 -14.68 -1.06
N LEU A 40 2.41 -14.57 0.20
CA LEU A 40 1.25 -13.77 0.58
C LEU A 40 1.48 -12.28 0.30
N ASN A 41 2.70 -11.79 0.45
CA ASN A 41 3.04 -10.42 0.06
C ASN A 41 2.89 -10.19 -1.45
N LEU A 42 3.32 -11.14 -2.28
CA LEU A 42 3.14 -11.04 -3.74
C LEU A 42 1.65 -11.09 -4.14
N VAL A 43 0.88 -12.00 -3.54
CA VAL A 43 -0.58 -12.06 -3.76
C VAL A 43 -1.22 -10.73 -3.38
N TRP A 44 -0.85 -10.18 -2.22
CA TRP A 44 -1.38 -8.92 -1.74
C TRP A 44 -0.96 -7.73 -2.62
N ALA A 45 0.29 -7.68 -3.08
CA ALA A 45 0.74 -6.69 -4.07
C ALA A 45 -0.09 -6.77 -5.36
N GLY A 46 -0.32 -7.98 -5.87
CA GLY A 46 -1.16 -8.20 -7.04
C GLY A 46 -2.60 -7.72 -6.84
N THR A 47 -3.23 -8.03 -5.72
CA THR A 47 -4.58 -7.59 -5.39
C THR A 47 -4.68 -6.06 -5.32
N ASN A 48 -3.71 -5.40 -4.67
CA ASN A 48 -3.65 -3.94 -4.61
C ASN A 48 -3.54 -3.33 -6.02
N PHE A 49 -2.60 -3.82 -6.83
CA PHE A 49 -2.39 -3.33 -8.18
C PHE A 49 -3.62 -3.52 -9.08
N LEU A 50 -4.24 -4.70 -9.05
CA LEU A 50 -5.46 -4.99 -9.79
C LEU A 50 -6.62 -4.09 -9.34
N GLY A 51 -6.79 -3.89 -8.03
CA GLY A 51 -7.81 -3.00 -7.48
C GLY A 51 -7.66 -1.55 -7.97
N ALA A 52 -6.42 -1.04 -7.99
CA ALA A 52 -6.13 0.27 -8.54
C ALA A 52 -6.39 0.33 -10.05
N ALA A 53 -5.94 -0.67 -10.81
CA ALA A 53 -6.13 -0.74 -12.25
C ALA A 53 -7.62 -0.77 -12.64
N VAL A 54 -8.44 -1.55 -11.93
CA VAL A 54 -9.90 -1.58 -12.11
C VAL A 54 -10.50 -0.21 -11.84
N ALA A 55 -10.08 0.48 -10.77
CA ALA A 55 -10.58 1.81 -10.43
C ALA A 55 -10.27 2.85 -11.52
N PHE A 56 -9.13 2.75 -12.19
CA PHE A 56 -8.75 3.61 -13.32
C PHE A 56 -9.38 3.20 -14.65
N SER A 57 -9.72 1.92 -14.84
CA SER A 57 -10.34 1.42 -16.08
C SER A 57 -11.78 1.86 -16.30
N SER A 58 -12.41 2.47 -15.30
CA SER A 58 -13.82 2.90 -15.36
C SER A 58 -14.07 3.99 -16.41
N GLY A 59 -15.32 4.08 -16.91
CA GLY A 59 -15.77 5.19 -17.76
C GLY A 59 -15.46 6.58 -17.18
N MET A 60 -15.51 6.75 -15.85
CA MET A 60 -15.21 8.02 -15.17
C MET A 60 -13.79 8.58 -15.42
N TRP A 61 -12.81 7.72 -15.70
CA TRP A 61 -11.44 8.15 -16.03
C TRP A 61 -11.22 8.20 -17.54
N ARG A 62 -11.90 7.34 -18.30
CA ARG A 62 -11.80 7.30 -19.77
C ARG A 62 -12.52 8.45 -20.47
N GLU A 63 -13.59 8.94 -19.86
CA GLU A 63 -14.45 10.00 -20.38
C GLU A 63 -14.14 11.37 -19.76
N ALA A 64 -13.26 11.42 -18.75
CA ALA A 64 -12.88 12.68 -18.11
C ALA A 64 -12.13 13.60 -19.09
N THR A 65 -12.49 14.88 -19.07
CA THR A 65 -11.67 15.92 -19.68
C THR A 65 -10.31 16.01 -19.00
N GLN A 66 -9.35 16.68 -19.64
CA GLN A 66 -8.01 16.86 -19.05
C GLN A 66 -8.03 17.64 -17.72
N ALA A 67 -8.91 18.65 -17.61
CA ALA A 67 -9.08 19.40 -16.36
C ALA A 67 -9.58 18.50 -15.23
N GLU A 68 -10.63 17.72 -15.49
CA GLU A 68 -11.18 16.77 -14.50
C GLU A 68 -10.18 15.66 -14.16
N ALA A 69 -9.41 15.18 -15.14
CA ALA A 69 -8.35 14.20 -14.91
C ALA A 69 -7.26 14.76 -13.97
N GLY A 70 -6.92 16.04 -14.11
CA GLY A 70 -6.00 16.74 -13.20
C GLY A 70 -6.52 16.80 -11.77
N GLU A 71 -7.78 17.19 -11.57
CA GLU A 71 -8.41 17.21 -10.25
C GLU A 71 -8.48 15.82 -9.61
N ARG A 72 -8.85 14.80 -10.41
CA ARG A 72 -8.88 13.40 -9.95
C ARG A 72 -7.49 12.90 -9.60
N LEU A 73 -6.47 13.26 -10.37
CA LEU A 73 -5.08 12.89 -10.10
C LEU A 73 -4.59 13.48 -8.77
N ALA A 74 -4.97 14.72 -8.44
CA ALA A 74 -4.66 15.29 -7.13
C ALA A 74 -5.25 14.45 -5.98
N VAL A 75 -6.48 13.95 -6.15
CA VAL A 75 -7.11 13.05 -5.18
C VAL A 75 -6.38 11.71 -5.08
N VAL A 76 -5.97 11.11 -6.21
CA VAL A 76 -5.12 9.90 -6.21
C VAL A 76 -3.82 10.14 -5.45
N GLN A 77 -3.12 11.24 -5.74
CA GLN A 77 -1.86 11.62 -5.09
C GLN A 77 -2.01 11.80 -3.58
N SER A 78 -3.13 12.39 -3.12
CA SER A 78 -3.40 12.47 -1.68
C SER A 78 -3.54 11.10 -1.00
N GLY A 79 -4.15 10.13 -1.68
CA GLY A 79 -4.22 8.74 -1.21
C GLY A 79 -2.84 8.07 -1.17
N MET A 80 -2.04 8.29 -2.21
CA MET A 80 -0.65 7.81 -2.25
C MET A 80 0.17 8.40 -1.09
N PHE A 81 0.04 9.70 -0.85
CA PHE A 81 0.73 10.38 0.24
C PHE A 81 0.32 9.83 1.61
N ALA A 82 -0.99 9.69 1.87
CA ALA A 82 -1.50 9.16 3.12
C ALA A 82 -0.98 7.75 3.41
N MET A 83 -1.00 6.86 2.42
CA MET A 83 -0.53 5.49 2.57
C MET A 83 1.00 5.40 2.72
N THR A 84 1.75 6.25 2.00
CA THR A 84 3.21 6.36 2.16
C THR A 84 3.57 6.82 3.58
N LEU A 85 2.89 7.86 4.07
CA LEU A 85 3.07 8.37 5.42
C LEU A 85 2.75 7.30 6.47
N PHE A 86 1.64 6.59 6.30
CA PHE A 86 1.28 5.47 7.16
C PHE A 86 2.37 4.39 7.18
N GLY A 87 2.83 3.93 6.01
CA GLY A 87 3.88 2.91 5.89
C GLY A 87 5.20 3.36 6.55
N PHE A 88 5.59 4.61 6.33
CA PHE A 88 6.77 5.20 6.95
C PHE A 88 6.67 5.23 8.49
N VAL A 89 5.54 5.69 9.03
CA VAL A 89 5.30 5.73 10.49
C VAL A 89 5.26 4.32 11.07
N TYR A 90 4.58 3.39 10.40
CA TYR A 90 4.51 2.00 10.84
C TYR A 90 5.89 1.36 10.92
N GLU A 91 6.70 1.44 9.86
CA GLU A 91 8.05 0.86 9.87
C GLU A 91 8.98 1.56 10.87
N SER A 92 8.85 2.87 11.04
CA SER A 92 9.61 3.64 12.04
C SER A 92 9.29 3.22 13.48
N THR A 93 8.05 2.83 13.75
CA THR A 93 7.60 2.40 15.09
C THR A 93 7.83 0.89 15.30
N ALA A 94 7.57 0.05 14.30
CA ALA A 94 7.85 -1.38 14.33
C ALA A 94 9.35 -1.67 14.44
N GLY A 95 10.19 -0.88 13.76
CA GLY A 95 11.65 -0.94 13.89
C GLY A 95 12.12 -0.66 15.32
N ARG A 96 11.48 0.26 16.05
CA ARG A 96 11.76 0.49 17.48
C ARG A 96 11.35 -0.71 18.34
N ARG A 97 10.23 -1.36 18.02
CA ARG A 97 9.76 -2.57 18.75
C ARG A 97 10.73 -3.74 18.60
N LYS A 98 11.24 -3.99 17.38
CA LYS A 98 12.19 -5.09 17.10
C LYS A 98 13.57 -4.88 17.74
N ARG A 99 13.96 -3.64 18.06
CA ARG A 99 15.25 -3.31 18.68
C ARG A 99 15.23 -3.33 20.22
N ARG A 100 14.06 -3.43 20.87
CA ARG A 100 14.00 -3.56 22.33
C ARG A 100 14.53 -4.96 22.73
N PRO A 101 15.59 -5.06 23.54
CA PRO A 101 16.03 -6.35 24.05
C PRO A 101 14.91 -6.97 24.91
N PRO A 102 14.73 -8.29 24.89
CA PRO A 102 13.79 -8.93 25.81
C PRO A 102 14.23 -8.59 27.23
N HIS A 103 13.30 -8.13 28.06
CA HIS A 103 13.52 -8.04 29.50
C HIS A 103 13.93 -9.44 29.98
N ARG A 104 15.22 -9.61 30.32
CA ARG A 104 15.67 -10.77 31.09
C ARG A 104 15.03 -10.63 32.47
N THR A 105 13.89 -11.27 32.68
CA THR A 105 13.45 -11.62 34.02
C THR A 105 14.35 -12.77 34.46
N GLY A 106 15.28 -12.45 35.36
CA GLY A 106 16.05 -13.44 36.11
C GLY A 106 15.21 -14.10 37.18
#